data_AF-A0A2H0UVF2-F1
#
_entry.id   AF-A0A2H0UVF2-F1
#
_cell.length_a   1.000
_cell.length_b   1.000
_cell.length_c   1.000
_cell.angle_alpha   90.00
_cell.angle_beta   90.00
_cell.angle_gamma   90.00
#
_symmetry.space_group_name_H-M   'P 1'
#
loop_
_entity.id
_entity.type
_entity.pdbx_description
1 polymer ?
#
loop_
_entity_poly.entity_id
_entity_poly.type
_entity_poly.pdbx_seq_one_letter_code
_entity_poly.pdbx_strand_id
1 'polypeptide(L)'
;HLNLFLVFSENYMGVFLRSHMYNWSVDTKELKKDKKRYKVWQLEQLINFGLAKEKINLAELKKYWGLLNLDPNKKRYLSFLLWPKKQF
;
A
#
# COMPACT_ATOMS: atom_id res chain seq x y z
N HIS A 1 -7.41 26.28 31.87
CA HIS A 1 -8.45 25.51 31.16
C HIS A 1 -7.90 25.08 29.80
N LEU A 2 -7.30 23.89 29.74
CA LEU A 2 -6.46 23.39 28.63
C LEU A 2 -7.08 22.13 28.00
N ASN A 3 -8.41 22.09 27.81
CA ASN A 3 -9.11 20.86 27.44
C ASN A 3 -10.22 21.02 26.39
N LEU A 4 -10.07 21.93 25.42
CA LEU A 4 -11.00 21.99 24.29
C LEU A 4 -10.36 22.04 22.91
N PHE A 5 -9.03 22.15 22.81
CA PHE A 5 -8.33 22.26 21.51
C PHE A 5 -7.83 20.94 20.93
N LEU A 6 -7.88 19.83 21.68
CA LEU A 6 -7.35 18.54 21.21
C LEU A 6 -8.38 17.60 20.57
N VAL A 7 -9.69 17.88 20.66
CA VAL A 7 -10.72 16.98 20.10
C VAL A 7 -11.13 17.35 18.67
N PHE A 8 -10.75 18.54 18.18
CA PHE A 8 -11.13 19.01 16.83
C PHE A 8 -10.11 18.69 15.71
N SER A 9 -8.92 18.20 16.06
CA SER A 9 -7.84 17.93 15.08
C SER A 9 -7.91 16.54 14.45
N GLU A 10 -8.46 15.53 15.14
CA GLU A 10 -8.38 14.14 14.67
C GLU A 10 -9.41 13.79 13.57
N ASN A 11 -10.52 14.51 13.48
CA ASN A 11 -11.57 14.20 12.50
C ASN A 11 -11.42 14.93 11.15
N TYR A 12 -10.78 16.10 11.09
CA TYR A 12 -10.64 16.86 9.83
C TYR A 12 -9.48 16.36 8.97
N MET A 13 -8.38 15.89 9.57
CA MET A 13 -7.28 15.27 8.83
C MET A 13 -7.70 13.93 8.18
N GLY A 14 -8.64 13.21 8.80
CA GLY A 14 -9.21 11.97 8.24
C GLY A 14 -10.17 12.19 7.07
N VAL A 15 -10.82 13.36 6.97
CA VAL A 15 -11.78 13.68 5.90
C VAL A 15 -11.10 14.40 4.73
N PHE A 16 -10.09 15.25 5.00
CA PHE A 16 -9.36 15.98 3.97
C PHE A 16 -8.45 15.08 3.10
N LEU A 17 -7.90 14.00 3.68
CA LEU A 17 -7.19 12.96 2.93
C LEU A 17 -8.15 12.07 2.09
N ARG A 18 -9.43 11.98 2.49
CA ARG A 18 -10.46 11.19 1.80
C ARG A 18 -10.98 11.86 0.52
N SER A 19 -11.10 13.17 0.50
CA SER A 19 -11.62 13.93 -0.66
C SER A 19 -10.62 14.00 -1.82
N HIS A 20 -9.32 14.07 -1.53
CA HIS A 20 -8.28 13.90 -2.57
C HIS A 20 -8.31 12.49 -3.17
N MET A 21 -8.69 11.47 -2.39
CA MET A 21 -8.82 10.07 -2.84
C MET A 21 -9.99 9.77 -3.78
N TYR A 22 -11.08 10.52 -3.71
CA TYR A 22 -12.18 10.37 -4.67
C TYR A 22 -11.85 10.98 -6.04
N ASN A 23 -10.98 11.99 -6.09
CA ASN A 23 -10.69 12.71 -7.33
C ASN A 23 -9.53 12.11 -8.16
N TRP A 24 -8.69 11.22 -7.59
CA TRP A 24 -7.75 10.38 -8.37
C TRP A 24 -8.30 9.00 -8.70
N SER A 25 -9.63 8.81 -8.68
CA SER A 25 -10.32 7.57 -9.02
C SER A 25 -9.81 6.99 -10.35
N VAL A 26 -8.74 6.18 -10.30
CA VAL A 26 -8.47 5.20 -11.34
C VAL A 26 -9.70 4.32 -11.33
N ASP A 27 -10.44 4.27 -12.44
CA ASP A 27 -11.64 3.45 -12.52
C ASP A 27 -11.25 1.98 -12.37
N THR A 28 -11.24 1.53 -11.12
CA THR A 28 -10.85 0.16 -10.76
C THR A 28 -11.78 -0.86 -11.40
N LYS A 29 -12.94 -0.47 -11.95
CA LYS A 29 -13.83 -1.38 -12.66
C LYS A 29 -13.17 -1.95 -13.91
N GLU A 30 -12.38 -1.15 -14.63
CA GLU A 30 -11.67 -1.63 -15.81
C GLU A 30 -10.43 -2.45 -15.44
N LEU A 31 -9.67 -2.02 -14.44
CA LEU A 31 -8.53 -2.79 -13.94
C LEU A 31 -8.95 -4.14 -13.33
N LYS A 32 -10.13 -4.23 -12.70
CA LYS A 32 -10.67 -5.49 -12.15
C LYS A 32 -10.96 -6.55 -13.21
N LYS A 33 -11.08 -6.17 -14.50
CA LYS A 33 -11.20 -7.13 -15.60
C LYS A 33 -9.93 -7.99 -15.73
N ASP A 34 -8.77 -7.39 -15.47
CA ASP A 34 -7.49 -8.10 -15.37
C ASP A 34 -7.05 -8.24 -13.91
N LYS A 35 -7.46 -9.36 -13.31
CA LYS A 35 -7.15 -9.70 -11.91
C LYS A 35 -5.64 -9.67 -11.60
N LYS A 36 -4.78 -9.97 -12.58
CA LYS A 36 -3.32 -9.99 -12.39
C LYS A 36 -2.79 -8.56 -12.31
N ARG A 37 -3.11 -7.71 -13.29
CA ARG A 37 -2.69 -6.30 -13.29
C ARG A 37 -3.22 -5.55 -12.08
N TYR A 38 -4.48 -5.77 -11.72
CA TYR A 38 -5.07 -5.17 -10.52
C TYR A 38 -4.31 -5.57 -9.25
N LYS A 39 -3.91 -6.84 -9.13
CA LYS A 39 -3.17 -7.31 -7.96
C LYS A 39 -1.74 -6.74 -7.90
N VAL A 40 -1.04 -6.63 -9.02
CA VAL A 40 0.27 -5.97 -9.11
C VAL A 40 0.14 -4.52 -8.65
N TRP A 41 -0.80 -3.77 -9.22
CA TRP A 41 -1.07 -2.39 -8.86
C TRP A 41 -1.40 -2.24 -7.36
N GLN A 42 -2.26 -3.11 -6.81
CA GLN A 42 -2.64 -3.07 -5.40
C GLN A 42 -1.42 -3.29 -4.48
N LEU A 43 -0.55 -4.25 -4.82
CA LEU A 43 0.68 -4.51 -4.07
C LEU A 43 1.64 -3.31 -4.13
N GLU A 44 1.78 -2.66 -5.29
CA GLU A 44 2.61 -1.46 -5.44
C GLU A 44 2.08 -0.29 -4.61
N GLN A 45 0.76 -0.04 -4.63
CA GLN A 45 0.15 1.02 -3.82
C GLN A 45 0.35 0.77 -2.33
N LEU A 46 0.15 -0.48 -1.89
CA LEU A 46 0.32 -0.87 -0.50
C LEU A 46 1.77 -0.73 -0.04
N ILE A 47 2.73 -1.23 -0.82
CA ILE A 47 4.14 -1.27 -0.43
C ILE A 47 4.76 0.12 -0.53
N ASN A 48 4.56 0.84 -1.64
CA ASN A 48 5.25 2.11 -1.86
C ASN A 48 4.73 3.23 -0.95
N PHE A 49 3.42 3.22 -0.67
CA PHE A 49 2.75 4.35 -0.03
C PHE A 49 2.02 3.98 1.26
N GLY A 50 1.96 2.70 1.65
CA GLY A 50 1.26 2.27 2.87
C GLY A 50 -0.26 2.46 2.79
N LEU A 51 -0.85 2.47 1.58
CA LEU A 51 -2.23 2.89 1.35
C LEU A 51 -3.31 1.87 1.77
N ALA A 52 -2.98 0.84 2.55
CA ALA A 52 -3.98 -0.04 3.15
C ALA A 52 -3.65 -0.43 4.60
N LYS A 53 -4.69 -0.77 5.36
CA LYS A 53 -4.57 -1.31 6.73
C LYS A 53 -4.43 -2.84 6.77
N GLU A 54 -4.33 -3.48 5.61
CA GLU A 54 -4.30 -4.94 5.48
C GLU A 54 -2.86 -5.48 5.46
N LYS A 55 -2.68 -6.68 6.01
CA LYS A 55 -1.39 -7.39 5.96
C LYS A 55 -1.12 -7.88 4.52
N ILE A 56 0.11 -7.72 4.05
CA ILE A 56 0.54 -8.24 2.75
C ILE A 56 0.55 -9.77 2.78
N ASN A 57 -0.12 -10.41 1.82
CA ASN A 57 -0.04 -11.85 1.63
C ASN A 57 1.33 -12.23 1.03
N LEU A 58 2.11 -13.03 1.76
CA LEU A 58 3.46 -13.43 1.38
C LEU A 58 3.51 -14.21 0.06
N ALA A 59 2.55 -15.11 -0.17
CA ALA A 59 2.50 -15.94 -1.36
C ALA A 59 2.19 -15.10 -2.61
N GLU A 60 1.26 -14.14 -2.51
CA GLU A 60 0.97 -13.20 -3.59
C GLU A 60 2.18 -12.28 -3.89
N LEU A 61 2.84 -11.78 -2.84
CA LEU A 61 4.03 -10.95 -2.99
C LEU A 61 5.15 -11.71 -3.74
N LYS A 62 5.42 -12.97 -3.36
CA LYS A 62 6.40 -13.81 -4.07
C LYS A 62 5.97 -14.11 -5.51
N LYS A 63 4.69 -14.43 -5.72
CA LYS A 63 4.13 -14.74 -7.05
C LYS A 63 4.32 -13.60 -8.05
N TYR A 64 4.13 -12.36 -7.61
CA TYR A 64 4.21 -11.19 -8.48
C TYR A 64 5.54 -10.43 -8.41
N TRP A 65 6.51 -10.89 -7.61
CA TRP A 65 7.75 -10.17 -7.32
C TRP A 65 8.48 -9.61 -8.56
N GLY A 66 8.58 -10.42 -9.63
CA GLY A 66 9.23 -10.02 -10.87
C GLY A 66 8.51 -8.94 -11.69
N LEU A 67 7.23 -8.67 -11.37
CA LEU A 67 6.40 -7.67 -12.04
C LEU A 67 6.27 -6.37 -11.25
N LEU A 68 6.70 -6.34 -9.98
CA LEU A 68 6.48 -5.19 -9.11
C LEU A 68 7.52 -4.09 -9.34
N ASN A 69 7.01 -2.89 -9.60
CA ASN A 69 7.76 -1.64 -9.58
C ASN A 69 7.69 -0.99 -8.19
N LEU A 70 8.66 -1.35 -7.35
CA LEU A 70 8.73 -0.88 -5.97
C LEU A 70 9.85 0.15 -5.82
N ASP A 71 9.67 1.06 -4.86
CA ASP A 71 10.75 1.91 -4.36
C ASP A 71 12.00 1.05 -4.06
N PRO A 72 13.20 1.43 -4.56
CA PRO A 72 14.39 0.58 -4.46
C PRO A 72 14.75 0.16 -3.04
N ASN A 73 14.59 1.05 -2.06
CA ASN A 73 14.91 0.75 -0.67
C ASN A 73 13.91 -0.25 -0.09
N LYS A 74 12.61 -0.06 -0.37
CA LYS A 74 11.57 -1.01 0.03
C LYS A 74 11.75 -2.37 -0.64
N LYS A 75 12.08 -2.39 -1.94
CA LYS A 75 12.35 -3.61 -2.70
C LYS A 75 13.51 -4.40 -2.11
N ARG A 76 14.60 -3.71 -1.77
CA ARG A 76 15.77 -4.32 -1.12
C ARG A 76 15.41 -4.89 0.25
N TYR A 77 14.74 -4.11 1.10
CA TYR A 77 14.31 -4.58 2.42
C TYR A 77 13.39 -5.80 2.34
N LEU A 78 12.36 -5.76 1.49
CA LEU A 78 11.46 -6.90 1.30
C LEU A 78 12.19 -8.11 0.73
N SER A 79 13.12 -7.93 -0.22
CA SER A 79 13.91 -9.06 -0.76
C SER A 79 14.71 -9.78 0.33
N PHE A 80 15.29 -9.03 1.27
CA PHE A 80 16.00 -9.58 2.41
C PHE A 80 15.09 -10.41 3.31
N LEU A 81 13.86 -9.95 3.57
CA LEU A 81 12.87 -10.69 4.37
C LEU A 81 12.33 -11.93 3.65
N LEU A 82 12.12 -11.85 2.33
CA LEU A 82 11.49 -12.91 1.54
C LEU A 82 12.43 -14.11 1.30
N TRP A 83 13.73 -13.84 1.21
CA TRP A 83 14.79 -14.82 0.94
C TRP A 83 15.97 -14.60 1.90
N PRO A 84 15.81 -14.91 3.19
CA PRO A 84 16.91 -14.81 4.14
C PRO A 84 18.03 -15.77 3.71
N LYS A 85 19.28 -15.28 3.74
CA LYS A 85 20.42 -16.17 3.50
C LYS A 85 20.47 -17.21 4.61
N LYS A 86 20.59 -18.48 4.23
CA LYS A 86 20.81 -19.56 5.18
C LYS A 86 22.14 -19.30 5.90
N GLN A 87 22.09 -19.15 7.23
CA GLN A 87 23.31 -19.15 8.03
C GLN A 87 23.82 -20.60 8.04
N PHE A 88 25.08 -20.78 7.62
CA PHE A 88 25.78 -22.06 7.65
C PHE A 88 26.40 -22.29 9.02
#